data_AF-A0A1Y1VRV5-F1
#
_entry.id   AF-A0A1Y1VRV5-F1
#
_cell.length_a   1.000
_cell.length_b   1.000
_cell.length_c   1.000
_cell.angle_alpha   90.00
_cell.angle_beta   90.00
_cell.angle_gamma   90.00
#
_symmetry.space_group_name_H-M   'P 1'
#
loop_
_entity.id
_entity.type
_entity.pdbx_description
1 polymer ?
#
loop_
_entity_poly.entity_id
_entity_poly.type
_entity_poly.pdbx_seq_one_letter_code
_entity_poly.pdbx_strand_id
1 'polypeptide(L)'
;MFLYRSINNLQGSDVERTELDDWESLLYLLCLCATAGVGENRGQPLGNMEMLAIRSWCISAAPMVGILKTLALGSLPAFESLLIRRFNNRQPDIEYLRTLTRDIYTNLFWNPSLGGIRCKGTAFAGGMRFNPFEERVREKDMLVATLAYVLGMARQTSSSLL
;
A
#
# COMPACT_ATOMS: atom_id res chain seq x y z
N MET A 1 14.19 2.44 9.56
CA MET A 1 13.49 2.46 8.26
C MET A 1 11.98 2.48 8.52
N PHE A 2 11.29 3.55 8.13
CA PHE A 2 9.88 3.81 8.48
C PHE A 2 8.88 3.43 7.38
N LEU A 3 9.41 2.96 6.25
CA LEU A 3 8.66 2.69 5.04
C LEU A 3 7.44 1.79 5.26
N TYR A 4 7.57 0.79 6.15
CA TYR A 4 6.53 -0.20 6.35
C TYR A 4 5.61 0.09 7.53
N ARG A 5 5.94 1.04 8.40
CA ARG A 5 5.06 1.33 9.55
C ARG A 5 3.76 1.95 9.07
N SER A 6 2.65 1.53 9.66
CA SER A 6 1.35 2.17 9.44
C SER A 6 1.36 3.63 9.88
N ILE A 7 0.41 4.41 9.38
CA ILE A 7 0.19 5.81 9.73
C ILE A 7 0.02 5.97 11.26
N ASN A 8 -0.77 5.09 11.90
CA ASN A 8 -0.97 5.07 13.35
C ASN A 8 0.36 4.97 14.11
N ASN A 9 1.20 4.00 13.72
CA ASN A 9 2.51 3.79 14.33
C ASN A 9 3.52 4.92 14.06
N LEU A 10 3.33 5.67 12.98
CA LEU A 10 4.19 6.81 12.63
C LEU A 10 3.77 8.11 13.32
N GLN A 11 2.48 8.26 13.60
CA GLN A 11 1.92 9.44 14.24
C GLN A 11 1.90 9.33 15.78
N GLY A 12 2.25 8.16 16.33
CA GLY A 12 2.30 7.94 17.77
C GLY A 12 0.92 7.91 18.41
N SER A 13 -0.08 7.34 17.71
CA SER A 13 -1.40 7.14 18.29
C SER A 13 -1.36 6.10 19.41
N ASP A 14 -2.14 6.30 20.47
CA ASP A 14 -2.32 5.32 21.55
C ASP A 14 -3.20 4.11 21.14
N VAL A 15 -3.46 3.94 19.85
CA VAL A 15 -4.25 2.84 19.30
C VAL A 15 -3.38 1.58 19.25
N GLU A 16 -3.87 0.49 19.80
CA GLU A 16 -3.19 -0.81 19.71
C GLU A 16 -3.02 -1.24 18.26
N ARG A 17 -1.88 -1.87 17.97
CA ARG A 17 -1.61 -2.43 16.65
C ARG A 17 -2.60 -3.57 16.36
N THR A 18 -3.12 -3.58 15.14
CA THR A 18 -4.08 -4.56 14.63
C THR A 18 -3.58 -5.23 13.35
N GLU A 19 -4.29 -6.26 12.87
CA GLU A 19 -4.03 -6.86 11.54
C GLU A 19 -4.10 -5.81 10.42
N LEU A 20 -4.89 -4.75 10.57
CA LEU A 20 -5.03 -3.69 9.56
C LEU A 20 -3.69 -2.93 9.38
N ASP A 21 -2.87 -2.80 10.42
CA ASP A 21 -1.52 -2.23 10.33
C ASP A 21 -0.57 -3.10 9.49
N ASP A 22 -0.73 -4.42 9.55
CA ASP A 22 0.06 -5.37 8.76
C ASP A 22 -0.35 -5.32 7.29
N TRP A 23 -1.66 -5.20 7.02
CA TRP A 23 -2.16 -4.98 5.67
C TRP A 23 -1.71 -3.63 5.09
N GLU A 24 -1.62 -2.59 5.91
CA GLU A 24 -1.11 -1.29 5.48
C GLU A 24 0.38 -1.38 5.13
N SER A 25 1.13 -2.14 5.94
CA SER A 25 2.55 -2.45 5.69
C SER A 25 2.73 -3.19 4.36
N LEU A 26 1.87 -4.19 4.08
CA LEU A 26 1.87 -4.94 2.82
C LEU A 26 1.52 -4.04 1.63
N LEU A 27 0.53 -3.16 1.76
CA LEU A 27 0.17 -2.20 0.72
C LEU A 27 1.38 -1.33 0.34
N TYR A 28 2.12 -0.84 1.33
CA TYR A 28 3.34 -0.06 1.09
C TYR A 28 4.46 -0.87 0.43
N LEU A 29 4.63 -2.14 0.80
CA LEU A 29 5.57 -3.05 0.16
C LEU A 29 5.22 -3.26 -1.32
N LEU A 30 3.95 -3.55 -1.63
CA LEU A 30 3.48 -3.73 -3.00
C LEU A 30 3.71 -2.47 -3.84
N CYS A 31 3.39 -1.29 -3.28
CA CYS A 31 3.64 -0.02 -3.94
C CYS A 31 5.13 0.18 -4.23
N LEU A 32 6.01 -0.08 -3.24
CA LEU A 32 7.46 0.02 -3.44
C LEU A 32 7.95 -0.92 -4.54
N CYS A 33 7.60 -2.20 -4.48
CA CYS A 33 8.05 -3.20 -5.45
C CYS A 33 7.58 -2.85 -6.87
N ALA A 34 6.32 -2.44 -7.01
CA ALA A 34 5.73 -2.10 -8.30
C ALA A 34 6.34 -0.82 -8.91
N THR A 35 6.64 0.18 -8.07
CA THR A 35 7.30 1.42 -8.52
C THR A 35 8.78 1.21 -8.80
N ALA A 36 9.49 0.48 -7.94
CA ALA A 36 10.93 0.35 -8.04
C ALA A 36 11.36 -0.55 -9.21
N GLY A 37 10.62 -1.60 -9.53
CA GLY A 37 11.20 -2.72 -10.28
C GLY A 37 11.55 -3.87 -9.35
N VAL A 38 11.16 -5.11 -9.68
CA VAL A 38 11.71 -6.31 -9.04
C VAL A 38 12.55 -7.05 -10.09
N GLY A 39 13.82 -7.31 -9.78
CA GLY A 39 14.79 -7.97 -10.66
C GLY A 39 15.85 -7.04 -11.29
N GLU A 40 17.01 -7.61 -11.64
CA GLU A 40 18.24 -6.88 -12.02
C GLU A 40 18.07 -5.94 -13.21
N ASN A 41 17.25 -6.30 -14.20
CA ASN A 41 17.05 -5.50 -15.42
C ASN A 41 15.81 -4.58 -15.39
N ARG A 42 15.06 -4.58 -14.29
CA ARG A 42 13.73 -3.93 -14.21
C ARG A 42 13.68 -2.77 -13.22
N GLY A 43 14.76 -2.54 -12.48
CA GLY A 43 14.92 -1.39 -11.58
C GLY A 43 14.82 -0.07 -12.33
N GLN A 44 14.00 0.88 -11.87
CA GLN A 44 14.12 2.25 -12.35
C GLN A 44 15.45 2.86 -11.86
N PRO A 45 16.12 3.70 -12.66
CA PRO A 45 17.26 4.47 -12.19
C PRO A 45 16.85 5.33 -10.99
N LEU A 46 17.66 5.31 -9.92
CA LEU A 46 17.39 6.01 -8.65
C LEU A 46 16.99 7.48 -8.86
N GLY A 47 17.57 8.19 -9.84
CA GLY A 47 17.25 9.59 -10.15
C GLY A 47 15.79 9.85 -10.55
N ASN A 48 15.12 8.90 -11.21
CA ASN A 48 13.68 9.04 -11.54
C ASN A 48 12.77 8.83 -10.32
N MET A 49 13.30 8.24 -9.24
CA MET A 49 12.54 8.02 -8.02
C MET A 49 12.50 9.24 -7.09
N GLU A 50 13.29 10.30 -7.34
CA GLU A 50 13.40 11.46 -6.43
C GLU A 50 12.09 12.20 -6.22
N MET A 51 11.22 12.22 -7.22
CA MET A 51 9.90 12.86 -7.13
C MET A 51 8.77 11.89 -6.72
N LEU A 52 9.07 10.65 -6.37
CA LEU A 52 8.05 9.66 -6.03
C LEU A 52 7.75 9.68 -4.53
N ALA A 53 6.46 9.70 -4.18
CA ALA A 53 5.98 9.68 -2.80
C ALA A 53 6.61 8.52 -2.00
N ILE A 54 6.77 7.36 -2.64
CA ILE A 54 7.37 6.15 -2.08
C ILE A 54 8.84 6.34 -1.69
N ARG A 55 9.66 7.05 -2.48
CA ARG A 55 11.06 7.33 -2.09
C ARG A 55 11.11 8.27 -0.89
N SER A 56 10.20 9.24 -0.84
CA SER A 56 10.10 10.15 0.30
C SER A 56 9.79 9.40 1.61
N TRP A 57 9.07 8.28 1.54
CA TRP A 57 8.84 7.41 2.71
C TRP A 57 10.10 6.69 3.23
N CYS A 58 11.11 6.51 2.37
CA CYS A 58 12.38 5.88 2.75
C CYS A 58 13.35 6.85 3.44
N ILE A 59 13.35 8.12 3.02
CA ILE A 59 14.38 9.10 3.40
C ILE A 59 13.89 10.17 4.40
N SER A 60 12.58 10.29 4.61
CA SER A 60 12.01 11.31 5.50
C SER A 60 11.89 10.84 6.96
N ALA A 61 11.82 11.81 7.87
CA ALA A 61 11.53 11.56 9.28
C ALA A 61 10.12 10.99 9.50
N ALA A 62 9.92 10.16 10.54
CA ALA A 62 8.67 9.42 10.77
C ALA A 62 7.38 10.28 10.71
N PRO A 63 7.31 11.48 11.32
CA PRO A 63 6.10 12.31 11.23
C PRO A 63 5.78 12.73 9.79
N MET A 64 6.80 13.10 9.03
CA MET A 64 6.66 13.48 7.62
C MET A 64 6.23 12.28 6.77
N VAL A 65 6.77 11.09 7.03
CA VAL A 65 6.33 9.85 6.36
C VAL A 65 4.85 9.60 6.65
N GLY A 66 4.39 9.78 7.88
CA GLY A 66 2.98 9.67 8.26
C GLY A 66 2.08 10.65 7.50
N ILE A 67 2.49 11.92 7.36
CA ILE A 67 1.75 12.93 6.58
C ILE A 67 1.66 12.56 5.09
N LEU A 68 2.78 12.14 4.48
CA LEU A 68 2.81 11.78 3.06
C LEU A 68 1.96 10.55 2.77
N LYS A 69 2.01 9.54 3.65
CA LYS A 69 1.13 8.36 3.57
C LYS A 69 -0.34 8.73 3.73
N THR A 70 -0.64 9.63 4.66
CA THR A 70 -1.99 10.16 4.87
C THR A 70 -2.53 10.85 3.63
N LEU A 71 -1.70 11.65 2.94
CA LEU A 71 -2.09 12.30 1.69
C LEU A 71 -2.36 11.28 0.58
N ALA A 72 -1.48 10.29 0.44
CA ALA A 72 -1.60 9.24 -0.57
C ALA A 72 -2.83 8.33 -0.36
N LEU A 73 -3.17 8.00 0.89
CA LEU A 73 -4.29 7.13 1.23
C LEU A 73 -5.60 7.88 1.51
N GLY A 74 -5.59 9.22 1.48
CA GLY A 74 -6.72 10.04 1.91
C GLY A 74 -7.92 10.06 0.95
N SER A 75 -7.74 9.63 -0.30
CA SER A 75 -8.84 9.49 -1.27
C SER A 75 -8.43 8.59 -2.43
N LEU A 76 -9.41 7.99 -3.12
CA LEU A 76 -9.15 7.20 -4.32
C LEU A 76 -8.41 8.00 -5.42
N PRO A 77 -8.77 9.26 -5.75
CA PRO A 77 -8.00 10.05 -6.72
C PRO A 77 -6.55 10.31 -6.29
N ALA A 78 -6.30 10.56 -5.01
CA ALA A 78 -4.96 10.75 -4.48
C ALA A 78 -4.14 9.44 -4.56
N PHE A 79 -4.75 8.33 -4.17
CA PHE A 79 -4.14 7.00 -4.24
C PHE A 79 -3.74 6.64 -5.68
N GLU A 80 -4.64 6.83 -6.64
CA GLU A 80 -4.37 6.59 -8.06
C GLU A 80 -3.21 7.45 -8.60
N SER A 81 -3.26 8.76 -8.31
CA SER A 81 -2.31 9.72 -8.89
C SER A 81 -0.92 9.67 -8.26
N LEU A 82 -0.84 9.43 -6.95
CA LEU A 82 0.41 9.46 -6.19
C LEU A 82 1.11 8.10 -6.14
N LEU A 83 0.36 6.99 -6.25
CA LEU A 83 0.91 5.63 -6.15
C LEU A 83 0.73 4.85 -7.47
N ILE A 84 -0.49 4.52 -7.85
CA ILE A 84 -0.76 3.57 -8.95
C ILE A 84 -0.20 4.03 -10.31
N ARG A 85 -0.35 5.31 -10.65
CA ARG A 85 0.20 5.89 -11.89
C ARG A 85 1.73 5.93 -11.93
N ARG A 86 2.38 5.76 -10.78
CA ARG A 86 3.85 5.76 -10.64
C ARG A 86 4.45 4.36 -10.68
N PHE A 87 3.63 3.33 -10.84
CA PHE A 87 4.08 1.96 -11.02
C PHE A 87 4.88 1.84 -12.33
N ASN A 88 5.93 1.01 -12.30
CA ASN A 88 6.84 0.85 -13.42
C ASN A 88 6.20 0.01 -14.53
N ASN A 89 5.74 0.68 -15.58
CA ASN A 89 5.11 0.04 -16.76
C ASN A 89 5.98 -1.00 -17.48
N ARG A 90 7.29 -1.07 -17.18
CA ARG A 90 8.20 -2.07 -17.77
C ARG A 90 8.14 -3.43 -17.06
N GLN A 91 7.42 -3.56 -15.96
CA GLN A 91 7.22 -4.84 -15.28
C GLN A 91 6.15 -5.68 -16.01
N PRO A 92 6.39 -6.99 -16.21
CA PRO A 92 5.54 -7.85 -17.03
C PRO A 92 4.18 -8.16 -16.40
N ASP A 93 3.98 -7.85 -15.12
CA ASP A 93 2.73 -8.11 -14.38
C ASP A 93 2.17 -6.84 -13.74
N ILE A 94 2.50 -5.67 -14.29
CA ILE A 94 2.19 -4.40 -13.65
C ILE A 94 0.69 -4.19 -13.50
N GLU A 95 -0.13 -4.65 -14.44
CA GLU A 95 -1.59 -4.54 -14.33
C GLU A 95 -2.18 -5.43 -13.24
N TYR A 96 -1.59 -6.61 -13.00
CA TYR A 96 -1.97 -7.44 -11.84
C TYR A 96 -1.63 -6.75 -10.53
N LEU A 97 -0.43 -6.16 -10.43
CA LEU A 97 -0.03 -5.41 -9.24
C LEU A 97 -0.89 -4.16 -9.04
N ARG A 98 -1.26 -3.45 -10.11
CA ARG A 98 -2.19 -2.31 -10.03
C ARG A 98 -3.55 -2.73 -9.50
N THR A 99 -4.11 -3.81 -10.05
CA THR A 99 -5.41 -4.33 -9.65
C THR A 99 -5.38 -4.77 -8.19
N LEU A 100 -4.41 -5.60 -7.80
CA LEU A 100 -4.28 -6.07 -6.42
C LEU A 100 -4.08 -4.91 -5.43
N THR A 101 -3.25 -3.93 -5.76
CA THR A 101 -2.99 -2.78 -4.89
C THR A 101 -4.23 -1.91 -4.75
N ARG A 102 -5.00 -1.72 -5.84
CA ARG A 102 -6.31 -1.05 -5.80
C ARG A 102 -7.30 -1.81 -4.93
N ASP A 103 -7.44 -3.10 -5.14
CA ASP A 103 -8.41 -3.92 -4.41
C ASP A 103 -8.10 -3.89 -2.91
N ILE A 104 -6.84 -4.06 -2.51
CA ILE A 104 -6.43 -3.91 -1.09
C ILE A 104 -6.83 -2.53 -0.56
N TYR A 105 -6.53 -1.45 -1.30
CA TYR A 105 -6.87 -0.11 -0.86
C TYR A 105 -8.38 0.11 -0.76
N THR A 106 -9.14 -0.22 -1.79
CA THR A 106 -10.59 0.05 -1.84
C THR A 106 -11.35 -0.78 -0.81
N ASN A 107 -10.94 -2.03 -0.62
CA ASN A 107 -11.64 -3.00 0.21
C ASN A 107 -11.25 -2.87 1.67
N LEU A 108 -9.99 -2.57 1.99
CA LEU A 108 -9.53 -2.54 3.40
C LEU A 108 -9.39 -1.13 3.98
N PHE A 109 -9.11 -0.11 3.16
CA PHE A 109 -8.74 1.21 3.66
C PHE A 109 -9.65 2.35 3.20
N TRP A 110 -10.22 2.25 2.00
CA TRP A 110 -11.18 3.21 1.51
C TRP A 110 -12.56 2.89 2.07
N ASN A 111 -13.27 3.92 2.52
CA ASN A 111 -14.67 3.82 2.86
C ASN A 111 -15.38 5.08 2.36
N PRO A 112 -16.09 5.01 1.22
CA PRO A 112 -16.77 6.18 0.66
C PRO A 112 -17.90 6.69 1.56
N SER A 113 -18.50 5.82 2.38
CA SER A 113 -19.55 6.16 3.35
C SER A 113 -19.01 6.91 4.57
N LEU A 114 -17.71 6.80 4.83
CA LEU A 114 -16.97 7.61 5.81
C LEU A 114 -16.18 8.74 5.12
N GLY A 115 -16.58 9.09 3.91
CA GLY A 115 -15.97 10.06 3.00
C GLY A 115 -15.79 11.44 3.62
N GLY A 116 -14.69 11.61 4.32
CA GLY A 116 -14.25 12.83 4.98
C GLY A 116 -12.88 12.61 5.58
N ILE A 117 -12.22 13.70 5.99
CA ILE A 117 -10.86 13.76 6.56
C ILE A 117 -10.64 12.79 7.74
N ARG A 118 -11.69 12.12 8.24
CA ARG A 118 -11.68 11.29 9.44
C ARG A 118 -11.27 9.83 9.18
N CYS A 119 -11.49 9.27 7.99
CA CYS A 119 -11.04 7.92 7.62
C CYS A 119 -9.78 7.99 6.75
N LYS A 120 -8.62 8.09 7.40
CA LYS A 120 -7.32 8.18 6.73
C LYS A 120 -6.50 6.92 7.02
N GLY A 121 -6.74 5.85 6.25
CA GLY A 121 -6.11 4.55 6.52
C GLY A 121 -6.57 3.94 7.86
N THR A 122 -5.70 3.20 8.53
CA THR A 122 -5.92 2.63 9.88
C THR A 122 -6.25 3.69 10.95
N ALA A 123 -6.00 4.97 10.67
CA ALA A 123 -6.19 6.06 11.61
C ALA A 123 -7.61 6.62 11.55
N PHE A 124 -8.35 6.46 12.65
CA PHE A 124 -9.55 7.25 12.92
C PHE A 124 -9.41 7.97 14.27
N ALA A 125 -9.50 9.30 14.24
CA ALA A 125 -9.69 10.10 15.43
C ALA A 125 -11.17 10.03 15.84
N GLY A 126 -11.49 9.18 16.82
CA GLY A 126 -12.85 9.16 17.40
C GLY A 126 -13.43 7.80 17.80
N GLY A 127 -12.61 6.81 18.16
CA GLY A 127 -13.06 5.63 18.91
C GLY A 127 -14.32 4.96 18.35
N MET A 128 -14.21 4.25 17.23
CA MET A 128 -15.32 3.38 16.80
C MET A 128 -15.48 2.22 17.79
N ARG A 129 -16.74 1.87 18.08
CA ARG A 129 -17.16 0.68 18.85
C ARG A 129 -17.11 -0.62 18.04
N PHE A 130 -16.60 -0.59 16.81
CA PHE A 130 -16.60 -1.71 15.88
C PHE A 130 -15.27 -1.78 15.15
N ASN A 131 -14.75 -3.00 14.95
CA ASN A 131 -13.55 -3.24 14.18
C ASN A 131 -13.92 -3.28 12.69
N PRO A 132 -13.54 -2.27 11.86
CA PRO A 132 -13.88 -2.27 10.44
C PRO A 132 -13.32 -3.49 9.68
N PHE A 133 -12.35 -4.19 10.27
CA PHE A 133 -11.82 -5.44 9.75
C PHE A 133 -12.82 -6.61 9.88
N GLU A 134 -13.68 -6.64 10.91
CA GLU A 134 -14.70 -7.70 11.09
C GLU A 134 -15.71 -7.72 9.94
N GLU A 135 -16.13 -6.55 9.45
CA GLU A 135 -17.04 -6.43 8.31
C GLU A 135 -16.35 -6.84 6.99
N ARG A 136 -15.02 -6.67 6.92
CA ARG A 136 -14.21 -6.84 5.71
C ARG A 136 -13.44 -8.16 5.65
N VAL A 137 -13.63 -9.05 6.64
CA VAL A 137 -12.95 -10.37 6.70
C VAL A 137 -13.17 -11.19 5.43
N ARG A 138 -14.35 -11.13 4.81
CA ARG A 138 -14.62 -11.92 3.58
C ARG A 138 -13.79 -11.43 2.40
N GLU A 139 -13.54 -10.13 2.31
CA GLU A 139 -12.70 -9.57 1.24
C GLU A 139 -11.22 -9.86 1.50
N LYS A 140 -10.81 -9.95 2.77
CA LYS A 140 -9.47 -10.39 3.16
C LYS A 140 -9.12 -11.76 2.57
N ASP A 141 -9.99 -12.75 2.71
CA ASP A 141 -9.70 -14.12 2.24
C ASP A 141 -9.54 -14.17 0.72
N MET A 142 -10.37 -13.41 -0.01
CA MET A 142 -10.22 -13.26 -1.46
C MET A 142 -8.90 -12.57 -1.83
N LEU A 143 -8.53 -11.49 -1.12
CA LEU A 143 -7.27 -10.78 -1.34
C LEU A 143 -6.05 -11.65 -1.06
N VAL A 144 -6.09 -12.49 -0.01
CA VAL A 144 -5.04 -13.47 0.29
C VAL A 144 -4.88 -14.48 -0.84
N ALA A 145 -6.00 -15.01 -1.36
CA ALA A 145 -5.98 -15.93 -2.49
C ALA A 145 -5.38 -15.28 -3.76
N THR A 146 -5.80 -14.06 -4.08
CA THR A 146 -5.26 -13.29 -5.22
C THR A 146 -3.77 -13.01 -5.05
N LEU A 147 -3.33 -12.61 -3.85
CA LEU A 147 -1.92 -12.38 -3.56
C LEU A 147 -1.10 -13.65 -3.73
N ALA A 148 -1.57 -14.78 -3.19
CA ALA A 148 -0.90 -16.08 -3.33
C ALA A 148 -0.79 -16.50 -4.80
N TYR A 149 -1.84 -16.29 -5.59
CA TYR A 149 -1.84 -16.55 -7.02
C TYR A 149 -0.80 -15.67 -7.76
N VAL A 150 -0.83 -14.35 -7.55
CA VAL A 150 0.11 -13.41 -8.20
C VAL A 150 1.56 -13.72 -7.84
N LEU A 151 1.85 -14.01 -6.57
CA LEU A 151 3.19 -14.41 -6.13
C LEU A 151 3.61 -15.77 -6.71
N GLY A 152 2.67 -16.73 -6.82
CA GLY A 152 2.89 -18.02 -7.44
C GLY A 152 3.27 -17.90 -8.92
N MET A 153 2.53 -17.06 -9.66
CA MET A 153 2.83 -16.74 -11.07
C MET A 153 4.22 -16.11 -11.22
N ALA A 154 4.53 -15.08 -10.42
CA ALA A 154 5.83 -14.41 -10.46
C ALA A 154 7.01 -15.38 -10.20
N ARG A 155 6.83 -16.34 -9.29
CA ARG A 155 7.85 -17.36 -8.97
C ARG A 155 8.07 -18.35 -10.11
N GLN A 156 7.01 -18.79 -10.78
CA GLN A 156 7.12 -19.72 -11.92
C GLN A 156 7.83 -19.06 -13.10
N THR A 157 7.47 -17.82 -13.45
CA THR A 157 8.10 -17.05 -14.53
C THR A 157 9.60 -16.80 -14.29
N SER A 158 9.99 -16.67 -13.02
CA SER A 158 11.40 -16.52 -12.61
C SER A 158 12.18 -17.83 -12.70
N SER A 159 11.50 -18.98 -12.58
CA SER A 159 12.12 -20.31 -12.62
C SER A 159 12.30 -20.84 -14.04
N SER A 160 11.51 -20.36 -15.01
CA SER A 160 11.62 -20.68 -16.43
C SER A 160 12.68 -19.88 -17.20
N LEU A 161 13.42 -19.01 -16.52
CA LEU A 161 14.52 -18.20 -17.07
C LEU A 161 15.91 -18.68 -16.62
N LEU A 162 15.99 -19.83 -15.95
CA LEU A 162 17.20 -20.58 -15.61
C LEU A 162 17.26 -21.87 -16.44
#